data_AF-A0A0E3WZ28-F1
#
_entry.id   AF-A0A0E3WZ28-F1
#
_cell.length_a   1.000
_cell.length_b   1.000
_cell.length_c   1.000
_cell.angle_alpha   90.00
_cell.angle_beta   90.00
_cell.angle_gamma   90.00
#
_symmetry.space_group_name_H-M   'P 1'
#
loop_
_entity.id
_entity.type
_entity.pdbx_description
1 polymer ?
#
loop_
_entity_poly.entity_id
_entity_poly.type
_entity_poly.pdbx_seq_one_letter_code
_entity_poly.pdbx_strand_id
1 'polypeptide(L)'
;MKFGSNPKRIEPSYADQLLVSVSGVPLKAKCNSAALVELDTNAGAAISKLRKIHPPAHVVIVSPRHDAFEELADSSELYPEFDRAFEL
;
A
#
# COMPACT_ATOMS: atom_id res chain seq x y z
N MET A 1 -3.88 -13.66 -4.92
CA MET A 1 -3.95 -12.21 -5.13
C MET A 1 -3.28 -12.02 -6.48
N LYS A 2 -3.81 -11.15 -7.36
CA LYS A 2 -3.18 -10.88 -8.66
C LYS A 2 -2.88 -9.39 -8.71
N PHE A 3 -1.62 -9.06 -8.98
CA PHE A 3 -1.18 -7.68 -9.14
C PHE A 3 -1.56 -7.20 -10.54
N GLY A 4 -2.15 -6.00 -10.62
CA GLY A 4 -2.51 -5.35 -11.88
C GLY A 4 -1.35 -4.59 -12.51
N SER A 5 -0.33 -4.26 -11.71
CA SER A 5 0.85 -3.50 -12.12
C SER A 5 2.11 -3.94 -11.38
N ASN A 6 3.27 -3.43 -11.82
CA ASN A 6 4.48 -3.56 -11.03
C ASN A 6 4.37 -2.68 -9.76
N PRO A 7 4.91 -3.14 -8.62
CA PRO A 7 4.98 -2.31 -7.44
C PRO A 7 5.81 -1.05 -7.70
N LYS A 8 5.38 0.06 -7.11
CA LYS A 8 6.04 1.36 -7.18
C LYS A 8 6.49 1.79 -5.80
N ARG A 9 7.57 2.54 -5.71
CA ARG A 9 8.06 3.11 -4.46
C ARG A 9 7.34 4.42 -4.18
N ILE A 10 6.76 4.54 -2.99
CA ILE A 10 6.12 5.76 -2.52
C ILE A 10 6.88 6.34 -1.33
N GLU A 11 6.66 7.62 -1.05
CA GLU A 11 7.24 8.28 0.11
C GLU A 11 6.77 7.62 1.42
N PRO A 12 7.68 7.16 2.31
CA PRO A 12 7.30 6.54 3.57
C PRO A 12 6.43 7.46 4.45
N SER A 13 6.74 8.76 4.44
CA SER A 13 5.97 9.77 5.17
C SER A 13 4.52 9.88 4.70
N TYR A 14 4.28 9.71 3.40
CA TYR A 14 2.94 9.71 2.82
C TYR A 14 2.19 8.41 3.13
N ALA A 15 2.86 7.26 3.06
CA ALA A 15 2.29 5.98 3.48
C ALA A 15 1.86 5.98 4.95
N ASP A 16 2.66 6.59 5.83
CA ASP A 16 2.32 6.80 7.24
C ASP A 16 1.07 7.68 7.39
N GLN A 17 0.96 8.77 6.63
CA GLN A 17 -0.23 9.64 6.64
C GLN A 17 -1.49 8.90 6.19
N LEU A 18 -1.39 8.07 5.15
CA LEU A 18 -2.48 7.21 4.68
C LEU A 18 -2.91 6.20 5.74
N LEU A 19 -1.95 5.58 6.43
CA LEU A 19 -2.28 4.65 7.51
C LEU A 19 -2.97 5.38 8.67
N VAL A 20 -2.54 6.59 9.04
CA VAL A 20 -3.20 7.41 10.07
C VAL A 20 -4.60 7.83 9.63
N SER A 21 -4.79 8.27 8.39
CA SER A 21 -6.10 8.72 7.89
C SER A 21 -7.12 7.57 7.86
N VAL A 22 -6.67 6.37 7.51
CA VAL A 22 -7.54 5.17 7.49
C VAL A 22 -7.78 4.61 8.89
N SER A 23 -6.75 4.57 9.75
CA SER A 23 -6.86 3.96 11.09
C SER A 23 -7.40 4.89 12.18
N GLY A 24 -7.37 6.22 11.94
CA GLY A 24 -7.80 7.24 12.89
C GLY A 24 -6.93 7.35 14.15
N VAL A 25 -5.77 6.68 14.19
CA VAL A 25 -4.88 6.65 15.35
C VAL A 25 -3.45 7.09 14.99
N PRO A 26 -2.73 7.76 15.90
CA PRO A 26 -1.35 8.14 15.66
C PRO A 26 -0.44 6.91 15.62
N LEU A 27 0.56 6.93 14.74
CA LEU A 27 1.56 5.87 14.64
C LEU A 27 2.54 5.92 15.81
N LYS A 28 2.88 4.75 16.34
CA LYS A 28 3.93 4.59 17.36
C LYS A 28 5.34 4.64 16.76
N ALA A 29 5.47 4.26 15.49
CA ALA A 29 6.72 4.24 14.74
C ALA A 29 6.42 4.57 13.26
N LYS A 30 7.37 5.24 12.61
CA LYS A 30 7.30 5.58 11.19
C LYS A 30 7.85 4.45 10.33
N CYS A 31 7.36 4.30 9.10
CA CYS A 31 7.97 3.36 8.16
C CYS A 31 9.23 3.97 7.51
N ASN A 32 10.20 3.12 7.19
CA ASN A 32 11.45 3.52 6.50
C ASN A 32 11.37 3.32 4.98
N SER A 33 10.43 2.48 4.52
CA SER A 33 10.20 2.16 3.12
C SER A 33 8.74 1.84 2.92
N ALA A 34 8.20 2.22 1.77
CA ALA A 34 6.82 2.01 1.40
C ALA A 34 6.69 1.68 -0.09
N ALA A 35 5.75 0.79 -0.39
CA ALA A 35 5.45 0.35 -1.74
C ALA A 35 3.95 0.40 -2.00
N LEU A 36 3.58 0.72 -3.24
CA LEU A 36 2.21 0.74 -3.74
C LEU A 36 2.09 -0.26 -4.89
N VAL A 37 1.01 -1.03 -4.94
CA VAL A 37 0.71 -1.92 -6.07
C VAL A 37 -0.78 -2.01 -6.29
N GLU A 38 -1.20 -1.97 -7.56
CA GLU A 38 -2.60 -2.15 -7.92
C GLU A 38 -2.98 -3.63 -7.87
N LEU A 39 -4.23 -3.92 -7.49
CA LEU A 39 -4.75 -5.28 -7.39
C LEU A 39 -5.93 -5.49 -8.35
N ASP A 40 -5.86 -6.52 -9.19
CA ASP A 40 -6.99 -7.00 -9.99
C ASP A 40 -8.09 -7.65 -9.12
N THR A 41 -7.73 -8.06 -7.90
CA THR A 41 -8.65 -8.66 -6.94
C THR A 41 -9.32 -7.61 -6.07
N ASN A 42 -10.64 -7.74 -5.87
CA ASN A 42 -11.36 -6.87 -4.95
C ASN A 42 -10.79 -6.90 -3.52
N ALA A 43 -10.99 -5.81 -2.79
CA ALA A 43 -10.42 -5.60 -1.45
C ALA A 43 -10.78 -6.72 -0.46
N GLY A 44 -12.03 -7.20 -0.44
CA GLY A 44 -12.46 -8.25 0.49
C GLY A 44 -11.71 -9.56 0.28
N ALA A 45 -11.51 -9.97 -0.98
CA ALA A 45 -10.74 -11.15 -1.33
C ALA A 45 -9.25 -10.99 -0.97
N ALA A 46 -8.70 -9.79 -1.14
CA ALA A 46 -7.33 -9.47 -0.76
C ALA A 46 -7.13 -9.56 0.77
N ILE A 47 -8.02 -8.94 1.55
CA ILE A 47 -8.02 -9.00 3.03
C ILE A 47 -8.11 -10.45 3.52
N SER A 48 -9.03 -11.24 2.97
CA SER A 48 -9.21 -12.65 3.35
C SER A 48 -7.95 -13.50 3.12
N LYS A 49 -7.16 -13.19 2.08
CA LYS A 49 -5.87 -13.83 1.82
C LYS A 49 -4.78 -13.36 2.79
N LEU A 50 -4.67 -12.04 3.03
CA LEU A 50 -3.67 -11.47 3.94
C LEU A 50 -3.83 -11.99 5.37
N ARG A 51 -5.07 -12.15 5.85
CA ARG A 51 -5.36 -12.69 7.18
C ARG A 51 -4.79 -14.10 7.40
N LYS A 52 -4.52 -14.87 6.33
CA LYS A 52 -4.00 -16.24 6.42
C LYS A 52 -2.48 -16.32 6.51
N ILE A 53 -1.75 -15.27 6.11
CA ILE A 53 -0.29 -15.33 5.91
C ILE A 53 0.51 -14.57 6.98
N HIS A 54 -0.15 -13.99 7.99
CA HIS A 54 0.46 -13.19 9.06
C HIS A 54 1.63 -12.31 8.56
N PRO A 55 1.35 -11.34 7.68
CA PRO A 55 2.39 -10.59 7.00
C PRO A 55 3.27 -9.85 8.03
N PRO A 56 4.61 -9.87 7.85
CA PRO A 56 5.56 -9.23 8.77
C PRO A 56 5.53 -7.70 8.69
N ALA A 57 4.90 -7.14 7.66
CA ALA A 57 4.76 -5.71 7.43
C ALA A 57 3.30 -5.26 7.60
N HIS A 58 3.11 -3.98 7.91
CA HIS A 58 1.79 -3.36 7.87
C HIS A 58 1.33 -3.28 6.41
N VAL A 59 0.16 -3.84 6.12
CA VAL A 59 -0.45 -3.80 4.79
C VAL A 59 -1.76 -3.02 4.88
N VAL A 60 -1.85 -1.95 4.10
CA VAL A 60 -3.07 -1.14 3.94
C VAL A 60 -3.69 -1.48 2.60
N ILE A 61 -4.99 -1.79 2.59
CA ILE A 61 -5.75 -1.98 1.36
C ILE A 61 -6.71 -0.79 1.24
N VAL A 62 -6.46 0.05 0.25
CA VAL A 62 -7.33 1.17 -0.09
C VAL A 62 -8.25 0.72 -1.22
N SER A 63 -9.57 0.88 -1.03
CA SER A 63 -10.59 0.54 -2.03
C SER A 63 -11.25 1.82 -2.56
N PRO A 64 -11.95 1.77 -3.71
CA PRO A 64 -12.63 2.94 -4.30
C PRO A 64 -13.68 3.64 -3.41
N ARG A 65 -13.95 3.10 -2.22
CA ARG A 65 -14.85 3.71 -1.23
C ARG A 65 -14.16 4.71 -0.30
N HIS A 66 -12.83 4.87 -0.41
CA HIS A 66 -12.05 5.78 0.39
C HIS A 66 -11.53 6.91 -0.49
N ASP A 67 -11.61 8.15 0.01
CA ASP A 67 -11.20 9.35 -0.73
C ASP A 67 -9.74 9.29 -1.20
N ALA A 68 -8.87 8.66 -0.40
CA ALA A 68 -7.46 8.44 -0.75
C ALA A 68 -7.25 7.55 -1.99
N PHE A 69 -8.27 6.81 -2.45
CA PHE A 69 -8.13 5.91 -3.59
C PHE A 69 -7.91 6.67 -4.90
N GLU A 70 -8.71 7.71 -5.16
CA GLU A 70 -8.60 8.48 -6.40
C GLU A 70 -7.24 9.17 -6.48
N GLU A 71 -6.81 9.81 -5.40
CA GLU A 71 -5.49 10.45 -5.29
C GLU A 71 -4.34 9.47 -5.57
N LEU A 72 -4.40 8.26 -5.01
CA LEU A 72 -3.41 7.22 -5.21
C LEU A 72 -3.41 6.68 -6.64
N ALA A 73 -4.59 6.51 -7.24
CA ALA A 73 -4.72 6.03 -8.61
C ALA A 73 -4.13 7.03 -9.61
N ASP A 74 -4.49 8.31 -9.47
CA ASP A 74 -4.03 9.40 -10.32
C ASP A 74 -2.53 9.64 -10.19
N SER A 75 -2.00 9.57 -8.96
CA SER A 75 -0.58 9.79 -8.71
C SER A 75 0.28 8.57 -9.02
N SER A 76 -0.33 7.39 -9.21
CA SER A 76 0.41 6.13 -9.30
C SER A 76 1.45 6.16 -10.42
N GLU A 77 1.14 6.75 -11.57
CA GLU A 77 2.03 6.84 -12.74
C GLU A 77 3.29 7.68 -12.50
N LEU A 78 3.26 8.57 -11.51
CA LEU A 78 4.38 9.46 -11.17
C LEU A 78 5.39 8.80 -10.24
N TYR A 79 5.03 7.69 -9.60
CA TYR A 79 5.92 7.01 -8.66
C TYR A 79 6.96 6.15 -9.40
N PRO A 80 8.23 6.19 -8.95
CA PRO A 80 9.26 5.34 -9.53
C PRO A 80 8.94 3.86 -9.31
N GLU A 81 9.37 3.02 -10.25
CA GLU A 81 9.32 1.57 -10.10
C GLU A 81 10.00 1.14 -8.80
N PHE A 82 9.42 0.16 -8.12
CA PHE A 82 10.01 -0.37 -6.91
C PHE A 82 11.23 -1.20 -7.28
N ASP A 83 12.41 -0.75 -6.85
CA ASP A 83 13.64 -1.50 -7.07
C ASP A 83 13.59 -2.82 -6.29
N ARG A 84 13.61 -3.93 -7.04
CA ARG A 84 13.63 -5.29 -6.48
C ARG A 84 15.04 -5.77 -6.18
N ALA A 85 16.06 -4.96 -6.47
CA ALA A 85 17.43 -5.23 -6.06
C ALA A 85 17.52 -5.09 -4.54
N PHE A 86 17.32 -6.21 -3.85
CA PHE A 86 17.84 -6.37 -2.50
C PHE A 86 19.37 -6.41 -2.65
N GLU A 87 20.03 -5.26 -2.49
CA GLU A 87 21.46 -5.27 -2.19
C GLU A 87 21.61 -5.94 -0.81
N LEU A 88 22.05 -7.20 -0.85
CA LEU A 88 22.38 -8.03 0.30
C LEU A 88 23.68 -7.57 0.97
#